data_AF-A0A4U7CRX1-F1
#
_entry.id   AF-A0A4U7CRX1-F1
#
_cell.length_a   1.000
_cell.length_b   1.000
_cell.length_c   1.000
_cell.angle_alpha   90.00
_cell.angle_beta   90.00
_cell.angle_gamma   90.00
#
_symmetry.space_group_name_H-M   'P 1'
#
loop_
_entity.id
_entity.type
_entity.pdbx_description
1 polymer ?
#
loop_
_entity_poly.entity_id
_entity_poly.type
_entity_poly.pdbx_seq_one_letter_code
_entity_poly.pdbx_strand_id
1 'polypeptide(L)'
;MSRDRSRDPGDLHPREAVTHYLRRRRSDSTDASVKSWKYRLKLFVEWCQGIGVERVGDLRGYDLDAYYELRSGPVAPATLEGEMWTL
;
A
#
# COMPACT_ATOMS: atom_id res chain seq x y z
N MET A 1 27.13 10.35 15.48
CA MET A 1 26.60 9.84 14.20
C MET A 1 25.09 10.05 14.19
N SER A 2 24.62 11.20 13.75
CA SER A 2 23.18 11.45 13.55
C SER A 2 22.86 11.02 12.12
N ARG A 3 22.44 9.76 11.95
CA ARG A 3 21.82 9.35 10.69
C ARG A 3 20.53 10.16 10.54
N ASP A 4 20.40 10.73 9.37
CA ASP A 4 19.25 11.42 8.81
C ASP A 4 17.92 10.70 9.15
N ARG A 5 17.34 11.00 10.32
CA ARG A 5 15.99 10.54 10.71
C ARG A 5 14.89 11.16 9.83
N SER A 6 15.25 12.03 8.88
CA SER A 6 14.30 12.68 7.96
C SER A 6 13.90 11.78 6.78
N ARG A 7 14.49 10.58 6.64
CA ARG A 7 14.33 9.72 5.45
C ARG A 7 14.04 8.25 5.74
N ASP A 8 13.61 7.88 6.95
CA ASP A 8 13.16 6.52 7.21
C ASP A 8 11.82 6.26 6.50
N PRO A 9 11.72 5.28 5.57
CA PRO A 9 10.44 4.93 4.96
C PRO A 9 9.37 4.55 5.98
N GLY A 10 9.76 4.05 7.15
CA GLY A 10 8.87 3.71 8.25
C GLY A 10 8.12 4.91 8.82
N ASP A 11 8.66 6.13 8.71
CA ASP A 11 8.03 7.34 9.24
C ASP A 11 6.91 7.89 8.35
N LEU A 12 6.78 7.41 7.11
CA LEU A 12 5.77 7.86 6.16
C LEU A 12 4.39 7.39 6.57
N HIS A 13 3.36 8.21 6.34
CA HIS A 13 1.99 7.71 6.33
C HIS A 13 1.78 6.76 5.14
N PRO A 14 0.94 5.71 5.25
CA PRO A 14 0.64 4.80 4.13
C PRO A 14 0.23 5.53 2.85
N ARG A 15 -0.54 6.62 2.98
CA ARG A 15 -0.95 7.46 1.84
C ARG A 15 0.24 8.14 1.15
N GLU A 16 1.22 8.59 1.92
CA GLU A 16 2.44 9.22 1.40
C GLU A 16 3.30 8.19 0.68
N ALA A 17 3.52 7.03 1.30
CA ALA A 17 4.25 5.91 0.70
C ALA A 17 3.63 5.48 -0.64
N VAL A 18 2.30 5.32 -0.70
CA VAL A 18 1.57 5.03 -1.96
C VAL A 18 1.75 6.15 -2.98
N THR A 19 1.71 7.41 -2.57
CA THR A 19 1.93 8.54 -3.47
C THR A 19 3.34 8.53 -4.06
N HIS A 20 4.36 8.24 -3.25
CA HIS A 20 5.75 8.10 -3.72
C HIS A 20 5.89 6.92 -4.70
N TYR A 21 5.31 5.77 -4.39
CA TYR A 21 5.30 4.60 -5.26
C TYR A 21 4.68 4.91 -6.63
N LEU A 22 3.48 5.49 -6.65
CA LEU A 22 2.76 5.81 -7.89
C LEU A 22 3.47 6.89 -8.71
N ARG A 23 4.12 7.86 -8.07
CA ARG A 23 4.93 8.87 -8.78
C ARG A 23 6.12 8.23 -9.49
N ARG A 24 6.83 7.32 -8.83
CA ARG A 24 7.96 6.59 -9.42
C ARG A 24 7.53 5.75 -10.62
N ARG A 25 6.47 4.96 -10.45
CA ARG A 25 5.92 4.06 -11.47
C ARG A 25 5.29 4.76 -12.67
N ARG A 26 4.99 6.05 -12.58
CA ARG A 26 4.42 6.79 -13.73
C ARG A 26 5.42 6.94 -14.87
N SER A 27 6.72 6.92 -14.58
CA SER A 27 7.76 7.13 -15.59
C SER A 27 7.99 5.94 -16.53
N ASP A 28 7.67 4.73 -16.08
CA ASP A 28 7.98 3.46 -16.76
C ASP A 28 6.73 2.61 -17.06
N SER A 29 5.53 3.16 -16.85
CA SER A 29 4.28 2.40 -16.93
C SER A 29 3.17 3.16 -17.64
N THR A 30 2.18 2.44 -18.17
CA THR A 30 1.02 3.07 -18.82
C THR A 30 0.11 3.74 -17.81
N ASP A 31 -0.64 4.76 -18.24
CA ASP A 31 -1.65 5.43 -17.41
C ASP A 31 -2.71 4.44 -16.88
N ALA A 32 -3.08 3.44 -17.69
CA ALA A 32 -4.00 2.37 -17.29
C ALA A 32 -3.42 1.54 -16.12
N SER A 33 -2.15 1.15 -16.21
CA SER A 33 -1.44 0.42 -15.13
C SER A 33 -1.38 1.25 -13.84
N VAL A 34 -0.99 2.53 -13.95
CA VAL A 34 -0.92 3.45 -12.81
C VAL A 34 -2.28 3.65 -12.16
N LYS A 35 -3.34 3.77 -12.96
CA LYS A 35 -4.72 3.89 -12.47
C LYS A 35 -5.16 2.62 -11.73
N SER A 36 -4.84 1.43 -12.25
CA SER A 36 -5.14 0.16 -11.57
C SER A 36 -4.41 0.04 -10.24
N TRP A 37 -3.11 0.34 -10.17
CA TRP A 37 -2.37 0.33 -8.90
C TRP A 37 -2.93 1.33 -7.90
N LYS A 38 -3.30 2.53 -8.36
CA LYS A 38 -3.91 3.54 -7.51
C LYS A 38 -5.21 3.05 -6.85
N TYR A 39 -6.07 2.36 -7.59
CA TYR A 39 -7.30 1.81 -7.02
C TYR A 39 -7.02 0.72 -5.99
N ARG A 40 -6.11 -0.21 -6.27
CA ARG A 40 -5.75 -1.29 -5.35
C ARG A 40 -5.14 -0.74 -4.05
N LEU A 41 -4.15 0.15 -4.18
CA LEU A 41 -3.47 0.75 -3.03
C LEU A 41 -4.35 1.73 -2.24
N LYS A 42 -5.38 2.31 -2.87
CA LYS A 42 -6.37 3.11 -2.15
C LYS A 42 -7.09 2.27 -1.09
N LEU A 43 -7.49 1.04 -1.43
CA LEU A 43 -8.17 0.13 -0.50
C LEU A 43 -7.26 -0.19 0.71
N PHE A 44 -5.97 -0.43 0.46
CA PHE A 44 -5.00 -0.67 1.53
C PHE A 44 -4.86 0.54 2.45
N VAL A 45 -4.74 1.75 1.90
CA VAL A 45 -4.63 2.99 2.70
C VAL A 45 -5.88 3.23 3.54
N GLU A 46 -7.08 3.05 2.96
CA GLU A 46 -8.34 3.20 3.69
C GLU A 46 -8.46 2.17 4.81
N TRP A 47 -7.98 0.95 4.58
CA TRP A 47 -7.93 -0.08 5.62
C TRP A 47 -6.95 0.28 6.75
N CYS A 48 -5.72 0.70 6.44
CA CYS A 48 -4.76 1.15 7.46
C CYS A 48 -5.35 2.26 8.34
N GLN A 49 -6.04 3.22 7.73
CA GLN A 49 -6.75 4.29 8.45
C GLN A 49 -7.86 3.73 9.36
N GLY A 50 -8.61 2.73 8.89
CA GLY A 50 -9.67 2.10 9.65
C GLY A 50 -9.19 1.35 10.90
N ILE A 51 -7.97 0.81 10.87
CA ILE A 51 -7.37 0.09 12.00
C ILE A 51 -6.39 0.93 12.84
N GLY A 52 -6.21 2.21 12.49
CA GLY A 52 -5.33 3.13 13.23
C GLY A 52 -3.83 2.97 12.92
N VAL A 53 -3.47 2.33 11.80
CA VAL A 53 -2.09 2.29 11.31
C VAL A 53 -1.78 3.62 10.63
N GLU A 54 -1.07 4.49 11.35
CA GLU A 54 -0.72 5.81 10.87
C GLU A 54 0.61 5.83 10.14
N ARG A 55 1.59 5.00 10.50
CA ARG A 55 2.91 4.96 9.86
C ARG A 55 3.17 3.62 9.20
N VAL A 56 3.97 3.62 8.14
CA VAL A 56 4.41 2.39 7.47
C VAL A 56 5.18 1.47 8.43
N GLY A 57 5.96 2.05 9.34
CA GLY A 57 6.73 1.30 10.34
C GLY A 57 5.87 0.61 11.41
N ASP A 58 4.59 0.98 11.53
CA ASP A 58 3.67 0.35 12.48
C ASP A 58 3.13 -0.99 11.95
N LEU A 59 3.22 -1.23 10.64
CA LEU A 59 2.76 -2.47 10.00
C LEU A 59 3.57 -3.69 10.46
N ARG A 60 2.85 -4.75 10.80
CA ARG A 60 3.38 -6.06 11.16
C ARG A 60 2.98 -7.09 10.11
N GLY A 61 3.67 -8.22 10.07
CA GLY A 61 3.32 -9.32 9.14
C GLY A 61 1.86 -9.75 9.25
N TYR A 62 1.35 -9.87 10.48
CA TYR A 62 -0.06 -10.21 10.74
C TYR A 62 -1.05 -9.18 10.17
N ASP A 63 -0.68 -7.91 10.05
CA ASP A 63 -1.54 -6.89 9.45
C ASP A 63 -1.76 -7.17 7.96
N LEU A 64 -0.75 -7.70 7.27
CA LEU A 64 -0.86 -8.09 5.86
C LEU A 64 -1.76 -9.31 5.69
N ASP A 65 -1.68 -10.28 6.60
CA ASP A 65 -2.57 -11.45 6.61
C ASP A 65 -4.02 -11.02 6.86
N ALA A 66 -4.25 -10.13 7.83
CA ALA A 66 -5.58 -9.57 8.11
C ALA A 66 -6.16 -8.80 6.91
N TYR A 67 -5.33 -8.02 6.21
CA TYR A 67 -5.73 -7.35 4.98
C TYR A 67 -6.08 -8.35 3.86
N TYR A 68 -5.27 -9.40 3.69
CA TYR A 68 -5.54 -10.47 2.72
C TYR A 68 -6.88 -11.14 2.99
N GLU A 69 -7.13 -11.56 4.24
CA GLU A 69 -8.39 -12.21 4.64
C GLU A 69 -9.59 -11.31 4.35
N LEU A 70 -9.52 -10.03 4.74
CA LEU A 70 -10.56 -9.03 4.47
C LEU A 70 -10.86 -8.90 2.96
N ARG A 71 -9.83 -8.90 2.11
CA ARG A 71 -9.99 -8.77 0.66
C ARG A 71 -10.44 -10.07 0.01
N SER A 72 -10.10 -11.22 0.56
CA SER A 72 -10.45 -12.52 -0.02
C SER A 72 -11.96 -12.82 -0.06
N GLY A 73 -12.73 -12.30 0.90
CA GLY A 73 -14.19 -12.50 0.95
C GLY A 73 -14.98 -11.85 -0.20
N PRO A 74 -14.74 -10.57 -0.53
CA PRO A 74 -15.55 -9.84 -1.51
C PRO A 74 -15.09 -9.92 -2.98
N VAL A 75 -13.91 -10.48 -3.31
CA VAL A 75 -13.40 -10.47 -4.69
C VAL A 75 -13.01 -11.85 -5.24
N ALA A 76 -13.04 -11.97 -6.57
CA ALA A 76 -12.59 -13.18 -7.26
C ALA A 76 -11.07 -13.40 -7.06
N PRO A 77 -10.59 -14.65 -7.07
CA PRO A 77 -9.18 -14.98 -6.83
C PRO A 77 -8.18 -14.22 -7.72
N ALA A 78 -8.47 -14.05 -9.02
CA ALA A 78 -7.60 -13.30 -9.93
C ALA A 78 -7.53 -11.80 -9.60
N THR A 79 -8.61 -11.23 -9.08
CA THR A 79 -8.63 -9.83 -8.62
C THR A 79 -7.83 -9.70 -7.32
N LEU A 80 -8.02 -10.62 -6.38
CA LEU A 80 -7.26 -10.67 -5.13
C LEU A 80 -5.77 -10.79 -5.40
N GLU A 81 -5.38 -11.72 -6.27
CA GLU A 81 -4.00 -11.90 -6.70
C GLU A 81 -3.43 -10.58 -7.24
N GLY A 82 -4.15 -9.91 -8.15
CA GLY A 82 -3.71 -8.62 -8.69
C GLY A 82 -3.59 -7.51 -7.62
N GLU A 83 -4.47 -7.51 -6.61
CA GLU A 83 -4.37 -6.62 -5.45
C GLU A 83 -3.13 -6.90 -4.62
N MET A 84 -2.87 -8.17 -4.28
CA MET A 84 -1.75 -8.59 -3.44
C MET A 84 -0.40 -8.44 -4.15
N TRP A 85 -0.31 -8.68 -5.46
CA TRP A 85 0.90 -8.40 -6.25
C TRP A 85 1.26 -6.92 -6.32
N THR A 86 0.29 -6.03 -6.07
CA THR A 86 0.53 -4.59 -6.07
C THR A 86 1.03 -4.09 -4.73
N LEU A 87 0.63 -4.75 -3.64
CA LEU A 87 1.02 -4.43 -2.27
C LEU A 87 2.49 -4.82 -2.02
#